data_AF-A0A958GPS6-F1
#
_entry.id   AF-A0A958GPS6-F1
#
_cell.length_a   1.000
_cell.length_b   1.000
_cell.length_c   1.000
_cell.angle_alpha   90.00
_cell.angle_beta   90.00
_cell.angle_gamma   90.00
#
_symmetry.space_group_name_H-M   'P 1'
#
loop_
_entity.id
_entity.type
_entity.pdbx_description
1 polymer ?
#
loop_
_entity_poly.entity_id
_entity_poly.type
_entity_poly.pdbx_seq_one_letter_code
_entity_poly.pdbx_strand_id
1 'polypeptide(L)'
;MALQFVMLQPRLGWSEEPQPCKNEAPELVEQATAEAGVLANLTRRPNSLKVNIERLLTKGLGDRTKGEPASEACTVSCNASETPAVLLTIEPSVYLSEYSDKALCEKYLQTTTAAPIVFPGRTFASVSQLQDWFWELSTGKGEDGEALYRRCTGSCSPRYRTEVRPKESGYSVTTEVVCGPARDKDDNTYTLKLFRLKSCR
;
A
#
# COMPACT_ATOMS: atom_id res chain seq x y z
N MET A 1 -76.29 -23.48 -5.55
CA MET A 1 -74.88 -23.82 -5.88
C MET A 1 -74.09 -22.52 -5.87
N ALA A 2 -73.29 -22.28 -4.83
CA ALA A 2 -72.45 -21.09 -4.72
C ALA A 2 -71.00 -21.49 -5.03
N LEU A 3 -70.41 -20.89 -6.07
CA LEU A 3 -69.01 -21.08 -6.43
C LEU A 3 -68.13 -20.15 -5.56
N GLN A 4 -67.22 -20.76 -4.82
CA GLN A 4 -66.24 -20.09 -3.96
C GLN A 4 -64.96 -19.86 -4.78
N PHE A 5 -64.66 -18.61 -5.12
CA PHE A 5 -63.42 -18.22 -5.79
C PHE A 5 -62.30 -18.03 -4.76
N VAL A 6 -61.31 -18.92 -4.78
CA VAL A 6 -60.05 -18.79 -4.02
C VAL A 6 -59.08 -17.98 -4.88
N MET A 7 -58.80 -16.74 -4.48
CA MET A 7 -57.74 -15.93 -5.09
C MET A 7 -56.38 -16.35 -4.53
N LEU A 8 -55.56 -16.99 -5.37
CA LEU A 8 -54.13 -17.20 -5.11
C LEU A 8 -53.37 -15.92 -5.46
N GLN A 9 -52.86 -15.22 -4.44
CA GLN A 9 -51.92 -14.12 -4.66
C GLN A 9 -50.51 -14.67 -4.92
N PRO A 10 -49.83 -14.27 -6.01
CA PRO A 10 -48.44 -14.63 -6.23
C PRO A 10 -47.57 -13.90 -5.19
N ARG A 11 -46.84 -14.67 -4.38
CA ARG A 11 -45.75 -14.14 -3.57
C ARG A 11 -44.65 -13.67 -4.51
N LEU A 12 -44.60 -12.37 -4.78
CA LEU A 12 -43.43 -11.71 -5.33
C LEU A 12 -42.28 -11.92 -4.33
N GLY A 13 -41.43 -12.91 -4.60
CA GLY A 13 -40.19 -13.10 -3.90
C GLY A 13 -39.27 -11.94 -4.25
N TRP A 14 -39.02 -11.06 -3.29
CA TRP A 14 -37.97 -10.06 -3.40
C TRP A 14 -36.65 -10.82 -3.37
N SER A 15 -35.95 -10.89 -4.50
CA SER A 15 -34.57 -11.33 -4.54
C SER A 15 -33.74 -10.25 -3.85
N GLU A 16 -33.20 -10.55 -2.67
CA GLU A 16 -32.16 -9.71 -2.06
C GLU A 16 -31.00 -9.61 -3.07
N GLU A 17 -30.72 -8.39 -3.55
CA GLU A 17 -29.53 -8.14 -4.37
C GLU A 17 -28.29 -8.55 -3.54
N PRO A 18 -27.37 -9.34 -4.13
CA PRO A 18 -26.18 -9.76 -3.41
C PRO A 18 -25.38 -8.52 -2.99
N GLN A 19 -25.17 -8.36 -1.68
CA GLN A 19 -24.40 -7.24 -1.17
C GLN A 19 -22.96 -7.28 -1.71
N PRO A 20 -22.41 -6.13 -2.13
CA PRO A 20 -21.03 -6.07 -2.60
C PRO A 20 -20.07 -6.49 -1.47
N CYS A 21 -19.10 -7.34 -1.79
CA CYS A 21 -18.09 -7.79 -0.85
C CYS A 21 -17.42 -6.59 -0.18
N LYS A 22 -17.60 -6.45 1.13
CA LYS A 22 -17.02 -5.33 1.89
C LYS A 22 -15.53 -5.61 2.09
N ASN A 23 -14.68 -4.70 1.60
CA ASN A 23 -13.26 -4.77 1.91
C ASN A 23 -13.07 -4.59 3.42
N GLU A 24 -12.40 -5.54 4.06
CA GLU A 24 -12.02 -5.39 5.47
C GLU A 24 -10.90 -4.37 5.64
N ALA A 25 -10.76 -3.87 6.86
CA ALA A 25 -9.63 -3.04 7.22
C ALA A 25 -8.30 -3.80 6.99
N PRO A 26 -7.24 -3.15 6.51
CA PRO A 26 -5.92 -3.75 6.39
C PRO A 26 -5.43 -4.28 7.75
N GLU A 27 -4.89 -5.49 7.76
CA GLU A 27 -4.34 -6.12 8.97
C GLU A 27 -2.84 -5.85 9.05
N LEU A 28 -2.34 -5.33 10.19
CA LEU A 28 -0.91 -5.12 10.38
C LEU A 28 -0.20 -6.47 10.50
N VAL A 29 0.69 -6.78 9.55
CA VAL A 29 1.51 -7.99 9.55
C VAL A 29 2.81 -7.78 10.30
N GLU A 30 3.46 -6.64 10.06
CA GLU A 30 4.74 -6.32 10.68
C GLU A 30 5.04 -4.82 10.65
N GLN A 31 5.79 -4.36 11.65
CA GLN A 31 6.39 -3.04 11.70
C GLN A 31 7.91 -3.17 11.90
N ALA A 32 8.68 -2.30 11.24
CA ALA A 32 10.13 -2.22 11.39
C ALA A 32 10.61 -0.76 11.35
N THR A 33 11.81 -0.54 11.89
CA THR A 33 12.56 0.71 11.74
C THR A 33 13.78 0.44 10.86
N ALA A 34 14.06 1.31 9.90
CA ALA A 34 15.19 1.12 8.98
C ALA A 34 15.95 2.42 8.70
N GLU A 35 17.24 2.30 8.43
CA GLU A 35 18.14 3.42 8.12
C GLU A 35 18.23 3.69 6.62
N ALA A 36 18.13 4.95 6.21
CA ALA A 36 18.27 5.35 4.81
C ALA A 36 19.70 5.76 4.41
N GLY A 37 20.71 5.46 5.23
CA GLY A 37 22.11 5.80 4.93
C GLY A 37 22.59 5.20 3.61
N VAL A 38 23.30 5.98 2.79
CA VAL A 38 23.80 5.51 1.48
C VAL A 38 24.69 4.29 1.65
N LEU A 39 25.64 4.32 2.59
CA LEU A 39 26.53 3.19 2.87
C LEU A 39 25.75 1.99 3.41
N ALA A 40 24.76 2.20 4.27
CA ALA A 40 23.93 1.12 4.81
C ALA A 40 23.15 0.39 3.71
N ASN A 41 22.55 1.15 2.78
CA ASN A 41 21.84 0.59 1.63
C ASN A 41 22.78 -0.08 0.62
N LEU A 42 23.95 0.53 0.34
CA LEU A 42 24.95 -0.01 -0.59
C LEU A 42 25.56 -1.32 -0.08
N THR A 43 25.87 -1.39 1.22
CA THR A 43 26.44 -2.59 1.86
C THR A 43 25.39 -3.59 2.33
N ARG A 44 24.10 -3.36 2.02
CA ARG A 44 22.95 -4.19 2.44
C ARG A 44 23.01 -4.54 3.93
N ARG A 45 23.26 -3.54 4.79
CA ARG A 45 23.21 -3.76 6.24
C ARG A 45 21.84 -4.29 6.65
N PRO A 46 21.75 -5.19 7.64
CA PRO A 46 20.47 -5.79 8.05
C PRO A 46 19.37 -4.78 8.40
N ASN A 47 19.75 -3.63 8.95
CA ASN A 47 18.85 -2.54 9.34
C ASN A 47 18.65 -1.48 8.23
N SER A 48 19.21 -1.67 7.03
CA SER A 48 19.04 -0.72 5.93
C SER A 48 17.61 -0.72 5.41
N LEU A 49 17.18 0.43 4.88
CA LEU A 49 15.88 0.59 4.25
C LEU A 49 15.69 -0.42 3.10
N LYS A 50 16.70 -0.58 2.25
CA LYS A 50 16.69 -1.52 1.11
C LYS A 50 16.41 -2.95 1.58
N VAL A 51 17.12 -3.44 2.61
CA VAL A 51 16.96 -4.80 3.13
C VAL A 51 15.60 -4.98 3.83
N ASN A 52 15.14 -4.00 4.59
CA ASN A 52 13.86 -4.13 5.29
C ASN A 52 12.66 -4.11 4.35
N ILE A 53 12.69 -3.32 3.27
CA ILE A 53 11.64 -3.34 2.24
C ILE A 53 11.56 -4.73 1.59
N GLU A 54 12.69 -5.28 1.15
CA GLU A 54 12.76 -6.60 0.52
C GLU A 54 12.26 -7.70 1.45
N ARG A 55 12.69 -7.67 2.71
CA ARG A 55 12.28 -8.62 3.74
C ARG A 55 10.78 -8.54 4.02
N LEU A 56 10.23 -7.34 4.20
CA LEU A 56 8.80 -7.14 4.46
C LEU A 56 7.95 -7.57 3.25
N LEU A 57 8.33 -7.17 2.03
CA LEU A 57 7.62 -7.58 0.83
C LEU A 57 7.67 -9.09 0.61
N THR A 58 8.84 -9.72 0.77
CA THR A 58 8.99 -11.18 0.66
C THR A 58 8.13 -11.89 1.70
N LYS A 59 8.11 -11.40 2.96
CA LYS A 59 7.26 -11.96 4.01
C LYS A 59 5.77 -11.81 3.70
N GLY A 60 5.35 -10.62 3.30
CA GLY A 60 3.94 -10.30 3.06
C GLY A 60 3.36 -10.99 1.83
N LEU A 61 4.18 -11.12 0.79
CA LEU A 61 3.79 -11.79 -0.44
C LEU A 61 3.90 -13.31 -0.31
N GLY A 62 4.72 -13.80 0.62
CA GLY A 62 4.84 -15.20 1.01
C GLY A 62 5.26 -16.13 -0.13
N ASP A 63 5.63 -17.36 0.22
CA ASP A 63 5.68 -18.43 -0.77
C ASP A 63 4.24 -18.77 -1.17
N ARG A 64 3.86 -18.49 -2.41
CA ARG A 64 2.52 -18.72 -2.99
C ARG A 64 2.03 -20.18 -2.84
N THR A 65 2.91 -21.08 -2.40
CA THR A 65 2.70 -22.52 -2.18
C THR A 65 2.16 -22.85 -0.79
N LYS A 66 2.27 -21.95 0.19
CA LYS A 66 1.68 -22.10 1.52
C LYS A 66 0.47 -21.21 1.62
N GLY A 67 -0.60 -21.59 0.94
CA GLY A 67 -1.90 -20.96 1.09
C GLY A 67 -2.37 -21.08 2.54
N GLU A 68 -2.14 -20.04 3.34
CA GLU A 68 -2.99 -19.82 4.51
C GLU A 68 -4.42 -19.75 3.96
N PRO A 69 -5.35 -20.56 4.48
CA PRO A 69 -6.71 -20.55 3.97
C PRO A 69 -7.25 -19.13 4.02
N ALA A 70 -7.78 -18.70 2.88
CA ALA A 70 -8.79 -17.65 2.77
C ALA A 70 -9.54 -17.51 4.09
N SER A 71 -9.33 -16.41 4.82
CA SER A 71 -9.94 -16.24 6.15
C SER A 71 -11.44 -16.50 6.06
N GLU A 72 -12.00 -17.28 6.99
CA GLU A 72 -13.45 -17.55 7.16
C GLU A 72 -14.33 -16.28 7.27
N ALA A 73 -13.71 -15.09 7.24
CA ALA A 73 -14.35 -13.80 7.35
C ALA A 73 -15.01 -13.28 6.07
N CYS A 74 -14.80 -13.92 4.90
CA CYS A 74 -15.60 -13.58 3.73
C CYS A 74 -17.03 -14.10 3.90
N THR A 75 -18.03 -13.24 3.70
CA THR A 75 -19.45 -13.63 3.71
C THR A 75 -19.71 -14.76 2.70
N VAL A 76 -20.76 -15.54 2.89
CA VAL A 76 -21.09 -16.76 2.10
C VAL A 76 -21.10 -16.53 0.58
N SER A 77 -21.28 -15.29 0.12
CA SER A 77 -21.25 -14.89 -1.29
C SER A 77 -19.88 -14.44 -1.82
N CYS A 78 -18.82 -14.42 -1.01
CA CYS A 78 -17.50 -13.92 -1.37
C CYS A 78 -16.42 -14.98 -1.12
N ASN A 79 -15.61 -15.24 -2.13
CA ASN A 79 -14.43 -16.07 -2.02
C ASN A 79 -13.26 -15.18 -1.59
N ALA A 80 -12.47 -15.60 -0.61
CA ALA A 80 -11.24 -14.85 -0.37
C ALA A 80 -10.28 -15.06 -1.56
N SER A 81 -9.65 -13.97 -1.98
CA SER A 81 -8.62 -14.03 -3.01
C SER A 81 -7.47 -14.93 -2.55
N GLU A 82 -7.15 -15.94 -3.36
CA GLU A 82 -6.12 -16.96 -3.05
C GLU A 82 -4.73 -16.37 -2.80
N THR A 83 -4.43 -15.19 -3.37
CA THR A 83 -3.19 -14.47 -3.08
C THR A 83 -3.50 -13.08 -2.50
N PRO A 84 -3.23 -12.83 -1.22
CA PRO A 84 -3.53 -11.53 -0.62
C PRO A 84 -2.61 -10.46 -1.20
N ALA A 85 -3.19 -9.29 -1.49
CA ALA A 85 -2.40 -8.10 -1.76
C ALA A 85 -1.79 -7.59 -0.44
N VAL A 86 -0.72 -6.82 -0.54
CA VAL A 86 -0.10 -6.16 0.61
C VAL A 86 -0.03 -4.66 0.42
N LEU A 87 -0.01 -3.96 1.54
CA LEU A 87 0.20 -2.52 1.60
C LEU A 87 1.45 -2.25 2.43
N LEU A 88 2.47 -1.68 1.81
CA LEU A 88 3.68 -1.23 2.48
C LEU A 88 3.60 0.29 2.67
N THR A 89 3.67 0.77 3.91
CA THR A 89 3.78 2.19 4.22
C THR A 89 5.18 2.51 4.70
N ILE A 90 5.74 3.63 4.25
CA ILE A 90 7.08 4.10 4.64
C ILE A 90 7.03 5.59 4.94
N GLU A 91 7.43 5.97 6.14
CA GLU A 91 7.44 7.36 6.61
C GLU A 91 8.70 7.66 7.43
N PRO A 92 9.26 8.88 7.36
CA PRO A 92 10.29 9.31 8.29
C PRO A 92 9.86 9.14 9.74
N SER A 93 10.75 8.63 10.59
CA SER A 93 10.46 8.45 12.02
C SER A 93 10.48 9.78 12.79
N VAL A 94 11.32 10.72 12.35
CA VAL A 94 11.54 12.01 13.00
C VAL A 94 11.44 13.14 11.96
N TYR A 95 10.75 14.22 12.34
CA TYR A 95 10.60 15.43 11.53
C TYR A 95 11.22 16.62 12.26
N LEU A 96 11.78 17.55 11.49
CA LEU A 96 12.24 18.82 12.01
C LEU A 96 11.03 19.68 12.43
N SER A 97 11.15 20.34 13.58
CA SER A 97 10.15 21.32 14.02
C SER A 97 10.27 22.65 13.29
N GLU A 98 11.49 23.05 12.90
CA GLU A 98 11.80 24.32 12.24
C GLU A 98 12.76 24.11 11.06
N TYR A 99 12.46 24.72 9.92
CA TYR A 99 13.26 24.68 8.67
C TYR A 99 12.71 25.70 7.67
N SER A 100 13.53 26.11 6.69
CA SER A 100 13.19 27.22 5.76
C SER A 100 11.90 27.01 4.97
N ASP A 101 11.60 25.76 4.60
CA ASP A 101 10.47 25.43 3.71
C ASP A 101 9.20 25.01 4.46
N LYS A 102 9.09 25.27 5.77
CA LYS A 102 8.01 24.77 6.62
C LYS A 102 6.61 25.06 6.06
N ALA A 103 6.34 26.32 5.71
CA ALA A 103 5.05 26.71 5.13
C ALA A 103 4.76 26.02 3.78
N LEU A 104 5.79 25.81 2.95
CA LEU A 104 5.64 25.07 1.69
C LEU A 104 5.28 23.60 1.96
N CYS A 105 5.97 22.96 2.90
CA CYS A 105 5.72 21.56 3.24
C CYS A 105 4.38 21.33 3.92
N GLU A 106 3.88 22.29 4.71
CA GLU A 106 2.52 22.27 5.25
C GLU A 106 1.47 22.38 4.14
N LYS A 107 1.69 23.22 3.13
CA LYS A 107 0.82 23.29 1.95
C LYS A 107 0.84 21.98 1.15
N TYR A 108 2.01 21.39 0.93
CA TYR A 108 2.09 20.08 0.27
C TYR A 108 1.43 18.98 1.10
N LEU A 109 1.55 19.01 2.43
CA LEU A 109 0.86 18.08 3.32
C LEU A 109 -0.65 18.16 3.11
N GLN A 110 -1.23 19.36 3.19
CA GLN A 110 -2.66 19.54 3.02
C GLN A 110 -3.14 19.08 1.64
N THR A 111 -2.46 19.53 0.58
CA THR A 111 -2.87 19.25 -0.80
C THR A 111 -2.70 17.78 -1.17
N THR A 112 -1.57 17.16 -0.81
CA THR A 112 -1.30 15.75 -1.14
C THR A 112 -1.97 14.76 -0.18
N THR A 113 -2.39 15.18 1.02
CA THR A 113 -3.30 14.36 1.83
C THR A 113 -4.70 14.30 1.21
N ALA A 114 -5.20 15.40 0.66
CA ALA A 114 -6.49 15.41 -0.03
C ALA A 114 -6.44 14.71 -1.40
N ALA A 115 -5.34 14.87 -2.14
CA ALA A 115 -5.11 14.26 -3.45
C ALA A 115 -3.66 13.76 -3.57
N PRO A 116 -3.37 12.52 -3.16
CA PRO A 116 -2.02 11.96 -3.21
C PRO A 116 -1.40 11.99 -4.62
N ILE A 117 -0.08 12.07 -4.66
CA ILE A 117 0.67 11.86 -5.91
C ILE A 117 0.64 10.36 -6.20
N VAL A 118 -0.11 9.96 -7.23
CA VAL A 118 -0.26 8.55 -7.60
C VAL A 118 0.68 8.15 -8.74
N PHE A 119 1.38 7.04 -8.56
CA PHE A 119 2.13 6.31 -9.60
C PHE A 119 1.44 4.97 -9.84
N PRO A 120 0.49 4.90 -10.78
CA PRO A 120 -0.37 3.73 -10.95
C PRO A 120 0.26 2.66 -11.85
N GLY A 121 -0.12 1.41 -11.61
CA GLY A 121 -0.12 0.37 -12.66
C GLY A 121 1.25 -0.11 -13.13
N ARG A 122 2.32 0.07 -12.35
CA ARG A 122 3.62 -0.52 -12.66
C ARG A 122 3.55 -2.04 -12.49
N THR A 123 4.25 -2.77 -13.35
CA THR A 123 4.33 -4.23 -13.26
C THR A 123 5.78 -4.69 -13.15
N PHE A 124 6.04 -5.64 -12.26
CA PHE A 124 7.37 -6.16 -12.00
C PHE A 124 7.37 -7.68 -12.04
N ALA A 125 8.40 -8.30 -12.62
CA ALA A 125 8.51 -9.75 -12.66
C ALA A 125 8.93 -10.34 -11.30
N SER A 126 9.60 -9.55 -10.45
CA SER A 126 10.12 -9.98 -9.16
C SER A 126 10.06 -8.86 -8.10
N VAL A 127 10.17 -9.24 -6.82
CA VAL A 127 10.29 -8.29 -5.71
C VAL A 127 11.56 -7.45 -5.84
N SER A 128 12.65 -8.01 -6.37
CA SER A 128 13.90 -7.28 -6.62
C SER A 128 13.70 -6.12 -7.61
N GLN A 129 12.98 -6.34 -8.72
CA GLN A 129 12.72 -5.27 -9.69
C GLN A 129 11.83 -4.16 -9.10
N LEU A 130 10.83 -4.53 -8.29
CA LEU A 130 10.02 -3.56 -7.55
C LEU A 130 10.88 -2.73 -6.61
N GLN A 131 11.77 -3.38 -5.85
CA GLN A 131 12.66 -2.73 -4.89
C GLN A 131 13.62 -1.75 -5.58
N ASP A 132 14.20 -2.13 -6.73
CA ASP A 132 15.09 -1.25 -7.48
C ASP A 132 14.34 -0.03 -8.03
N TRP A 133 13.14 -0.21 -8.57
CA TRP A 133 12.27 0.92 -8.95
C TRP A 133 11.91 1.81 -7.75
N PHE A 134 11.55 1.23 -6.61
CA PHE A 134 11.23 2.01 -5.41
C PHE A 134 12.44 2.81 -4.91
N TRP A 135 13.65 2.26 -5.05
CA TRP A 135 14.88 2.97 -4.74
C TRP A 135 15.10 4.17 -5.65
N GLU A 136 14.87 4.02 -6.96
CA GLU A 136 14.93 5.14 -7.91
C GLU A 136 13.90 6.22 -7.56
N LEU A 137 12.63 5.83 -7.40
CA LEU A 137 11.53 6.70 -6.99
C LEU A 137 11.88 7.52 -5.73
N SER A 138 12.35 6.84 -4.68
CA SER A 138 12.63 7.46 -3.38
C SER A 138 13.92 8.26 -3.31
N THR A 139 14.79 8.15 -4.31
CA THR A 139 16.02 8.94 -4.41
C THR A 139 15.97 10.00 -5.50
N GLY A 140 14.80 10.21 -6.11
CA GLY A 140 14.62 11.21 -7.17
C GLY A 140 15.32 10.84 -8.47
N LYS A 141 15.57 9.54 -8.69
CA LYS A 141 16.19 9.00 -9.90
C LYS A 141 15.14 8.31 -10.77
N GLY A 142 15.46 8.16 -12.06
CA GLY A 142 14.54 7.59 -13.02
C GLY A 142 13.33 8.51 -13.26
N GLU A 143 12.48 8.13 -14.21
CA GLU A 143 11.34 8.95 -14.65
C GLU A 143 10.39 9.30 -13.49
N ASP A 144 9.97 8.30 -12.72
CA ASP A 144 9.02 8.48 -11.62
C ASP A 144 9.64 9.24 -10.43
N GLY A 145 10.92 9.00 -10.12
CA GLY A 145 11.61 9.72 -9.06
C GLY A 145 11.78 11.20 -9.39
N GLU A 146 12.21 11.52 -10.61
CA GLU A 146 12.28 12.91 -11.04
C GLU A 146 10.89 13.57 -11.04
N ALA A 147 9.86 12.85 -11.50
CA ALA A 147 8.48 13.35 -11.46
C ALA A 147 7.98 13.60 -10.03
N LEU A 148 8.32 12.72 -9.09
CA LEU A 148 8.01 12.90 -7.68
C LEU A 148 8.66 14.17 -7.14
N TYR A 149 9.98 14.33 -7.31
CA TYR A 149 10.70 15.45 -6.71
C TYR A 149 10.44 16.80 -7.40
N ARG A 150 9.91 16.80 -8.64
CA ARG A 150 9.33 18.00 -9.27
C ARG A 150 8.03 18.45 -8.59
N ARG A 151 7.25 17.52 -8.02
CA ARG A 151 5.97 17.79 -7.34
C ARG A 151 6.13 17.93 -5.81
N CYS A 152 7.21 17.39 -5.27
CA CYS A 152 7.56 17.34 -3.85
C CYS A 152 8.84 18.15 -3.60
N THR A 153 8.81 19.45 -3.91
CA THR A 153 10.01 20.30 -3.92
C THR A 153 10.44 20.76 -2.53
N GLY A 154 11.64 21.36 -2.46
CA GLY A 154 12.19 21.92 -1.22
C GLY A 154 12.67 20.82 -0.27
N SER A 155 12.61 21.11 1.02
CA SER A 155 13.04 20.20 2.08
C SER A 155 11.98 19.18 2.48
N CYS A 156 10.81 19.19 1.82
CA CYS A 156 9.67 18.36 2.17
C CYS A 156 9.97 16.88 1.97
N SER A 157 9.53 16.04 2.92
CA SER A 157 9.81 14.61 2.87
C SER A 157 8.59 13.82 2.40
N PRO A 158 8.75 12.95 1.38
CA PRO A 158 7.68 12.08 0.91
C PRO A 158 7.41 10.94 1.89
N ARG A 159 6.12 10.59 2.03
CA ARG A 159 5.63 9.40 2.71
C ARG A 159 4.92 8.52 1.70
N TYR A 160 5.22 7.23 1.72
CA TYR A 160 4.81 6.30 0.68
C TYR A 160 3.77 5.33 1.20
N ARG A 161 2.78 5.04 0.35
CA ARG A 161 1.81 3.97 0.52
C ARG A 161 1.79 3.15 -0.76
N THR A 162 2.42 1.98 -0.71
CA THR A 162 2.66 1.12 -1.87
C THR A 162 1.80 -0.12 -1.76
N GLU A 163 0.79 -0.24 -2.60
CA GLU A 163 -0.02 -1.44 -2.75
C GLU A 163 0.63 -2.38 -3.76
N VAL A 164 0.86 -3.63 -3.36
CA VAL A 164 1.44 -4.68 -4.20
C VAL A 164 0.45 -5.82 -4.33
N ARG A 165 0.01 -6.08 -5.57
CA ARG A 165 -0.91 -7.17 -5.91
C ARG A 165 -0.18 -8.25 -6.69
N PRO A 166 -0.19 -9.51 -6.24
CA PRO A 166 0.27 -10.64 -7.05
C PRO A 166 -0.54 -10.74 -8.36
N LYS A 167 0.14 -11.08 -9.46
CA LYS A 167 -0.45 -11.42 -10.77
C LYS A 167 -0.04 -12.85 -11.16
N GLU A 168 -0.60 -13.42 -12.23
CA GLU A 168 -0.18 -14.73 -12.74
C GLU A 168 1.36 -14.77 -12.89
N SER A 169 1.91 -13.77 -13.58
CA SER A 169 3.33 -13.49 -13.63
C SER A 169 3.67 -12.16 -12.92
N GLY A 170 4.44 -12.26 -11.84
CA GLY A 170 4.95 -11.10 -11.11
C GLY A 170 3.91 -10.34 -10.29
N TYR A 171 4.02 -9.01 -10.30
CA TYR A 171 3.34 -8.10 -9.37
C TYR A 171 2.82 -6.86 -10.09
N SER A 172 1.65 -6.36 -9.67
CA SER A 172 1.15 -5.03 -9.97
C SER A 172 1.39 -4.12 -8.78
N VAL A 173 1.83 -2.90 -9.03
CA VAL A 173 2.16 -1.94 -7.98
C VAL A 173 1.49 -0.60 -8.26
N THR A 174 0.88 -0.06 -7.22
CA THR A 174 0.40 1.32 -7.18
C THR A 174 1.00 1.99 -5.96
N THR A 175 1.67 3.13 -6.17
CA THR A 175 2.25 3.90 -5.07
C THR A 175 1.58 5.26 -4.98
N GLU A 176 1.08 5.59 -3.80
CA GLU A 176 0.61 6.92 -3.43
C GLU A 176 1.68 7.60 -2.58
N VAL A 177 1.92 8.88 -2.85
CA VAL A 177 2.89 9.68 -2.10
C VAL A 177 2.22 10.93 -1.54
N VAL A 178 2.44 11.14 -0.24
CA VAL A 178 2.05 12.35 0.48
C VAL A 178 3.31 13.09 0.90
N CYS A 179 3.47 14.31 0.40
CA CYS A 179 4.58 15.19 0.72
C CYS A 179 4.29 15.94 2.00
N GLY A 180 5.22 15.93 2.94
CA GLY A 180 4.98 16.53 4.25
C GLY A 180 6.23 17.18 4.84
N PRO A 181 6.27 17.32 6.18
CA PRO A 181 7.35 18.01 6.86
C PRO A 181 8.74 17.47 6.49
N ALA A 182 9.75 18.32 6.62
CA ALA A 182 11.14 17.89 6.43
C ALA A 182 11.51 16.85 7.49
N ARG A 183 12.04 15.71 7.05
CA ARG A 183 12.62 14.71 7.95
C ARG A 183 13.88 15.23 8.60
N ASP A 184 14.16 14.70 9.78
CA ASP A 184 15.49 14.81 10.37
C ASP A 184 16.47 13.93 9.58
N LYS A 185 17.53 14.54 9.04
CA LYS A 185 18.57 13.85 8.27
C LYS A 185 19.67 13.28 9.15
N ASP A 186 19.77 13.72 10.40
CA ASP A 186 20.74 13.23 11.38
C ASP A 186 20.26 11.92 12.01
N ASP A 187 18.95 11.81 12.31
CA ASP A 187 18.33 10.53 12.70
C ASP A 187 18.33 9.53 11.52
N ASN A 188 17.89 9.99 10.35
CA ASN A 188 17.90 9.23 9.09
C ASN A 188 17.19 7.86 9.14
N THR A 189 16.25 7.66 10.07
CA THR A 189 15.45 6.44 10.16
C THR A 189 14.04 6.62 9.61
N TYR A 190 13.45 5.49 9.23
CA TYR A 190 12.10 5.38 8.70
C TYR A 190 11.34 4.30 9.44
N THR A 191 10.05 4.54 9.65
CA THR A 191 9.10 3.53 10.10
C THR A 191 8.46 2.88 8.88
N LEU A 192 8.56 1.56 8.82
CA LEU A 192 7.94 0.73 7.79
C LEU A 192 6.83 -0.08 8.43
N LYS A 193 5.67 -0.12 7.81
CA LYS A 193 4.56 -0.99 8.22
C LYS A 193 4.06 -1.76 7.02
N LEU A 194 3.91 -3.06 7.19
CA LEU A 194 3.37 -3.97 6.20
C LEU A 194 1.99 -4.41 6.65
N PHE A 195 1.00 -4.22 5.80
CA PHE A 195 -0.35 -4.68 6.03
C PHE A 195 -0.74 -5.71 4.99
N ARG A 196 -1.56 -6.68 5.40
CA ARG A 196 -2.25 -7.61 4.53
C ARG A 196 -3.59 -6.99 4.14
N LEU A 197 -3.84 -6.91 2.84
CA LEU A 197 -5.13 -6.48 2.31
C LEU A 197 -5.98 -7.72 2.08
N LYS A 198 -7.04 -7.86 2.88
CA LYS A 198 -8.04 -8.89 2.69
C LYS A 198 -8.95 -8.46 1.55
N SER A 199 -8.98 -9.23 0.47
CA SER A 199 -9.95 -9.03 -0.60
C SER A 199 -10.87 -10.23 -0.68
N CYS A 200 -12.14 -9.98 -0.38
CA CYS A 200 -13.26 -10.89 -0.64
C CYS A 200 -13.81 -10.54 -2.04
N ARG A 201 -13.98 -11.52 -2.91
CA ARG A 201 -14.46 -11.36 -4.29
C ARG A 201 -15.60 -12.29 -4.62
#